data_AF-A0A3G6MG73-F1
#
_entry.id   AF-A0A3G6MG73-F1
#
_cell.length_a   1.000
_cell.length_b   1.000
_cell.length_c   1.000
_cell.angle_alpha   90.00
_cell.angle_beta   90.00
_cell.angle_gamma   90.00
#
_symmetry.space_group_name_H-M   'P 1'
#
loop_
_entity.id
_entity.type
_entity.pdbx_description
1 polymer ?
#
loop_
_entity_poly.entity_id
_entity_poly.type
_entity_poly.pdbx_seq_one_letter_code
_entity_poly.pdbx_strand_id
1 'polypeptide(L)'
;MSNKLILELTTLVGQLRYENNRAEKGTKKDKSEAAKELLHLSTMAKHIFKQNNILKIVHPHIPEENYGLWYAEMGMGRGLIHDIDIAILKLKENLIDNIEDFSKNNDEGEEKLNENN
;
A
#
# COMPACT_ATOMS: atom_id res chain seq x y z
N MET A 1 -10.75 -6.20 6.20
CA MET A 1 -9.38 -6.61 5.77
C MET A 1 -8.52 -5.39 5.37
N SER A 2 -9.03 -4.46 4.56
CA SER A 2 -8.27 -3.33 4.00
C SER A 2 -7.64 -2.37 5.04
N ASN A 3 -8.33 -2.03 6.14
CA ASN A 3 -7.79 -1.09 7.14
C ASN A 3 -6.50 -1.57 7.84
N LYS A 4 -6.38 -2.87 8.12
CA LYS A 4 -5.17 -3.43 8.74
C LYS A 4 -3.98 -3.35 7.79
N LEU A 5 -4.21 -3.68 6.52
CA LEU A 5 -3.20 -3.61 5.46
C LEU A 5 -2.75 -2.16 5.21
N ILE A 6 -3.69 -1.21 5.17
CA ILE A 6 -3.38 0.22 5.05
C ILE A 6 -2.49 0.69 6.21
N LEU A 7 -2.81 0.29 7.45
CA LEU A 7 -2.01 0.65 8.62
C LEU A 7 -0.60 0.05 8.57
N GLU A 8 -0.48 -1.21 8.15
CA GLU A 8 0.80 -1.89 7.98
C GLU A 8 1.68 -1.20 6.94
N LEU A 9 1.11 -0.90 5.76
CA LEU A 9 1.79 -0.14 4.70
C LEU A 9 2.17 1.28 5.14
N THR A 10 1.29 1.96 5.88
CA THR A 10 1.55 3.31 6.42
C THR A 10 2.71 3.31 7.43
N THR A 11 2.79 2.27 8.27
CA THR A 11 3.88 2.11 9.23
C THR A 11 5.20 1.86 8.48
N LEU A 12 5.17 0.97 7.50
CA LEU A 12 6.32 0.61 6.69
C LEU A 12 6.89 1.80 5.91
N VAL A 13 6.04 2.61 5.28
CA VAL A 13 6.50 3.79 4.54
C VAL A 13 7.12 4.84 5.47
N GLY A 14 6.58 5.00 6.68
CA GLY A 14 7.18 5.86 7.71
C GLY A 14 8.59 5.43 8.09
N GLN A 15 8.80 4.13 8.31
CA GLN A 15 10.11 3.55 8.60
C GLN A 15 11.08 3.71 7.42
N LEU A 16 10.64 3.40 6.20
CA LEU A 16 11.47 3.59 5.00
C LEU A 16 11.90 5.05 4.82
N ARG A 17 11.00 6.01 5.07
CA ARG A 17 11.33 7.45 4.98
C ARG A 17 12.35 7.86 6.04
N TYR A 18 12.19 7.38 7.28
CA TYR A 18 13.14 7.63 8.35
C TYR A 18 14.53 7.09 8.00
N GLU A 19 14.60 5.84 7.54
CA GLU A 19 15.87 5.19 7.22
C GLU A 19 16.55 5.79 5.98
N ASN A 20 15.80 6.19 4.94
CA ASN A 20 16.37 6.95 3.82
C ASN A 20 16.98 8.27 4.30
N ASN A 21 16.27 9.02 5.14
CA ASN A 21 16.79 10.27 5.69
C ASN A 21 18.05 10.04 6.53
N ARG A 22 18.09 8.96 7.33
CA ARG A 22 19.26 8.58 8.12
C ARG A 22 20.44 8.18 7.22
N ALA A 23 20.19 7.47 6.13
CA ALA A 23 21.21 7.11 5.13
C ALA A 23 21.76 8.34 4.37
N GLU A 24 20.94 9.36 4.14
CA GLU A 24 21.38 10.58 3.46
C GLU A 24 22.19 11.50 4.38
N LYS A 25 21.69 11.73 5.60
CA LYS A 25 22.18 12.79 6.50
C LYS A 25 23.06 12.30 7.66
N GLY A 26 23.11 10.98 7.88
CA GLY A 26 23.83 10.40 9.01
C GLY A 26 25.35 10.31 8.85
N THR A 27 26.02 9.92 9.93
CA THR A 27 27.46 9.59 9.93
C THR A 27 27.73 8.33 9.11
N LYS A 28 29.00 8.02 8.78
CA LYS A 28 29.36 6.79 8.04
C LYS A 28 28.79 5.51 8.68
N LYS A 29 28.73 5.46 10.02
CA LYS A 29 28.13 4.36 10.77
C LYS A 29 26.61 4.32 10.54
N ASP A 30 25.94 5.45 10.71
CA ASP A 30 24.49 5.57 10.50
C ASP A 30 24.09 5.19 9.07
N LYS A 31 24.90 5.55 8.07
CA LYS A 31 24.67 5.18 6.67
C LYS A 31 24.71 3.67 6.47
N SER A 32 25.68 2.99 7.09
CA SER A 32 25.80 1.54 7.00
C SER A 32 24.66 0.82 7.72
N GLU A 33 24.26 1.31 8.88
CA GLU A 33 23.13 0.75 9.64
C GLU A 33 21.80 1.00 8.94
N ALA A 34 21.59 2.21 8.41
CA ALA A 34 20.41 2.55 7.63
C ALA A 34 20.29 1.72 6.34
N ALA A 35 21.41 1.43 5.65
CA ALA A 35 21.38 0.55 4.49
C ALA A 35 20.92 -0.88 4.82
N LYS A 36 21.33 -1.42 5.98
CA LYS A 36 20.88 -2.74 6.45
C LYS A 36 19.39 -2.73 6.79
N GLU A 37 18.94 -1.67 7.44
CA GLU A 37 17.52 -1.51 7.80
C GLU A 37 16.65 -1.33 6.55
N LEU A 38 17.07 -0.52 5.58
CA LEU A 38 16.38 -0.37 4.30
C LEU A 38 16.24 -1.70 3.55
N LEU A 39 17.26 -2.56 3.60
CA LEU A 39 17.20 -3.90 3.01
C LEU A 39 16.19 -4.80 3.74
N HIS A 40 16.17 -4.75 5.07
CA HIS A 40 15.20 -5.47 5.88
C HIS A 40 13.76 -5.02 5.56
N LEU A 41 13.51 -3.71 5.58
CA LEU A 41 12.21 -3.12 5.27
C LEU A 41 11.77 -3.40 3.83
N SER A 42 12.69 -3.40 2.85
CA SER A 42 12.38 -3.79 1.47
C SER A 42 11.94 -5.26 1.38
N THR A 43 12.58 -6.15 2.15
CA THR A 43 12.19 -7.56 2.23
C THR A 43 10.79 -7.72 2.84
N MET A 44 10.48 -6.96 3.89
CA MET A 44 9.13 -6.93 4.48
C MET A 44 8.09 -6.41 3.48
N ALA A 45 8.38 -5.32 2.78
CA ALA A 45 7.50 -4.77 1.75
C ALA A 45 7.19 -5.81 0.66
N LYS A 46 8.22 -6.54 0.19
CA LYS A 46 8.08 -7.62 -0.78
C LYS A 46 7.14 -8.73 -0.27
N HIS A 47 7.26 -9.09 1.00
CA HIS A 47 6.39 -10.09 1.61
C HIS A 47 4.92 -9.63 1.64
N ILE A 48 4.68 -8.41 2.11
CA ILE A 48 3.33 -7.81 2.15
C ILE A 48 2.74 -7.71 0.74
N PHE A 49 3.54 -7.27 -0.23
CA PHE A 49 3.10 -7.14 -1.62
C PHE A 49 2.65 -8.48 -2.20
N LYS A 50 3.42 -9.54 -1.97
CA LYS A 50 3.08 -10.89 -2.41
C LYS A 50 1.84 -11.44 -1.73
N GLN A 51 1.74 -11.31 -0.41
CA GLN A 51 0.61 -11.86 0.34
C GLN A 51 -0.73 -11.20 -0.01
N ASN A 52 -0.70 -9.92 -0.37
CA ASN A 52 -1.91 -9.13 -0.59
C ASN A 52 -2.12 -8.73 -2.06
N ASN A 53 -1.36 -9.31 -2.99
CA ASN A 53 -1.41 -8.96 -4.43
C ASN A 53 -1.29 -7.46 -4.71
N ILE A 54 -0.50 -6.72 -3.92
CA ILE A 54 -0.39 -5.26 -4.03
C ILE A 54 0.14 -4.85 -5.41
N LEU A 55 1.03 -5.66 -6.00
CA LEU A 55 1.62 -5.35 -7.29
C LEU A 55 0.58 -5.19 -8.40
N LYS A 56 -0.53 -5.95 -8.33
CA LYS A 56 -1.68 -5.82 -9.23
C LYS A 56 -2.41 -4.49 -9.09
N ILE A 57 -2.40 -3.93 -7.89
CA ILE A 57 -3.04 -2.66 -7.56
C ILE A 57 -2.20 -1.48 -8.09
N VAL A 58 -0.89 -1.53 -7.85
CA VAL A 58 0.01 -0.39 -8.12
C VAL A 58 0.62 -0.40 -9.51
N HIS A 59 0.82 -1.59 -10.08
CA HIS A 59 1.37 -1.80 -11.42
C HIS A 59 0.45 -2.70 -12.26
N PRO A 60 -0.80 -2.26 -12.58
CA PRO A 60 -1.79 -3.09 -13.26
C PRO A 60 -1.41 -3.46 -14.71
N HIS A 61 -0.41 -2.78 -15.27
CA HIS A 61 0.11 -3.03 -16.61
C HIS A 61 1.16 -4.14 -16.64
N ILE A 62 1.67 -4.58 -15.48
CA ILE A 62 2.61 -5.69 -15.38
C ILE A 62 1.80 -7.00 -15.36
N PRO A 63 2.02 -7.92 -16.31
CA PRO A 63 1.41 -9.25 -16.27
C PRO A 63 1.87 -10.05 -15.04
N GLU A 64 1.01 -10.91 -14.48
CA GLU A 64 1.31 -11.66 -13.25
C GLU A 64 2.54 -12.58 -13.39
N GLU A 65 2.77 -13.14 -14.58
CA GLU A 65 3.96 -13.93 -14.92
C GLU A 65 5.28 -13.15 -14.78
N ASN A 66 5.22 -11.82 -14.87
CA ASN A 66 6.37 -10.93 -14.75
C ASN A 66 6.56 -10.37 -13.33
N TYR A 67 5.67 -10.70 -12.38
CA TYR A 67 5.81 -10.25 -10.99
C TYR A 67 7.11 -10.75 -10.35
N GLY A 68 7.56 -11.94 -10.72
CA GLY A 68 8.83 -12.49 -10.26
C GLY A 68 10.02 -11.58 -10.57
N LEU A 69 10.07 -11.01 -11.78
CA LEU A 69 11.12 -10.08 -12.23
C LEU A 69 11.05 -8.77 -11.44
N TRP A 70 9.85 -8.18 -11.34
CA TRP A 70 9.66 -6.97 -10.55
C TRP A 70 10.14 -7.15 -9.11
N TYR A 71 9.77 -8.26 -8.46
CA TYR A 71 10.24 -8.55 -7.10
C TYR A 71 11.74 -8.84 -6.97
N ALA A 72 12.41 -9.23 -8.05
CA ALA A 72 13.86 -9.43 -8.07
C ALA A 72 14.61 -8.11 -8.23
N GLU A 73 14.02 -7.17 -8.98
CA GLU A 73 14.58 -5.84 -9.26
C GLU A 73 14.08 -4.76 -8.29
N MET A 74 13.11 -5.10 -7.44
CA MET A 74 12.55 -4.24 -6.41
C MET A 74 13.67 -3.67 -5.53
N GLY A 75 14.00 -2.42 -5.78
CA GLY A 75 15.10 -1.72 -5.11
C GLY A 75 14.81 -1.38 -3.66
N MET A 76 15.70 -0.59 -3.08
CA MET A 76 15.54 0.05 -1.77
C MET A 76 15.29 1.54 -1.98
N GLY A 77 14.44 2.14 -1.14
CA GLY A 77 14.35 3.60 -1.07
C GLY A 77 13.12 4.20 -1.77
N ARG A 78 13.33 5.29 -2.53
CA ARG A 78 12.24 6.20 -2.97
C ARG A 78 11.23 5.56 -3.92
N GLY A 79 11.68 4.68 -4.84
CA GLY A 79 10.77 3.97 -5.75
C GLY A 79 9.79 3.08 -4.97
N LEU A 80 10.31 2.29 -4.03
CA LEU A 80 9.48 1.46 -3.15
C LEU A 80 8.53 2.29 -2.29
N ILE A 81 8.98 3.44 -1.75
CA ILE A 81 8.11 4.36 -1.00
C ILE A 81 6.94 4.81 -1.87
N HIS A 82 7.22 5.20 -3.12
CA HIS A 82 6.19 5.64 -4.06
C HIS A 82 5.16 4.55 -4.34
N ASP A 83 5.62 3.32 -4.59
CA ASP A 83 4.71 2.18 -4.81
C ASP A 83 3.84 1.90 -3.58
N ILE A 84 4.40 1.96 -2.37
CA ILE A 84 3.63 1.80 -1.12
C ILE A 84 2.61 2.94 -0.96
N ASP A 85 3.00 4.18 -1.23
CA ASP A 85 2.09 5.33 -1.16
C ASP A 85 0.91 5.17 -2.16
N ILE A 86 1.18 4.74 -3.39
CA ILE A 86 0.13 4.43 -4.38
C ILE A 86 -0.78 3.29 -3.87
N ALA A 87 -0.21 2.23 -3.29
CA ALA A 87 -1.00 1.13 -2.74
C ALA A 87 -1.97 1.64 -1.66
N ILE A 88 -1.49 2.48 -0.74
CA ILE A 88 -2.31 3.06 0.33
C ILE A 88 -3.45 3.89 -0.26
N LEU A 89 -3.17 4.74 -1.25
CA LEU A 89 -4.17 5.58 -1.91
C LEU A 89 -5.26 4.72 -2.56
N LYS A 90 -4.89 3.78 -3.42
CA LYS A 90 -5.84 2.91 -4.12
C LYS A 90 -6.66 2.02 -3.18
N LEU A 91 -6.04 1.52 -2.10
CA LEU A 91 -6.76 0.74 -1.08
C LEU A 91 -7.79 1.58 -0.31
N LYS A 92 -7.52 2.88 -0.12
CA LYS A 92 -8.47 3.83 0.50
C LYS A 92 -9.59 4.22 -0.46
N GLU A 93 -9.29 4.46 -1.73
CA GLU A 93 -10.30 4.72 -2.78
C GLU A 93 -11.30 3.57 -2.84
N ASN A 94 -10.82 2.33 -2.95
CA ASN A 94 -11.68 1.14 -2.95
C ASN A 94 -12.54 1.01 -1.68
N LEU A 95 -12.08 1.50 -0.52
CA LEU A 95 -12.90 1.47 0.70
C LEU A 95 -14.04 2.50 0.64
N ILE A 96 -13.81 3.66 0.05
CA ILE A 96 -14.81 4.72 -0.11
C ILE A 96 -15.88 4.28 -1.12
N ASP A 97 -15.47 3.74 -2.27
CA ASP A 97 -16.39 3.26 -3.31
C ASP A 97 -17.33 2.17 -2.77
N ASN A 98 -16.80 1.25 -1.96
CA ASN A 98 -17.62 0.22 -1.31
C ASN A 98 -18.63 0.82 -0.33
N ILE A 99 -18.34 1.93 0.35
CA ILE A 99 -19.29 2.59 1.28
C ILE A 99 -20.39 3.32 0.49
N GLU A 100 -20.05 3.98 -0.62
CA GLU A 100 -21.02 4.69 -1.46
C GLU A 100 -22.00 3.73 -2.17
N ASP A 101 -21.53 2.55 -2.58
CA ASP A 101 -22.41 1.50 -3.14
C ASP A 101 -23.39 0.94 -2.10
N PHE A 102 -23.04 0.92 -0.81
CA PHE A 102 -23.99 0.58 0.26
C PHE A 102 -25.03 1.69 0.50
N SER A 103 -24.68 2.96 0.30
CA SER A 103 -25.61 4.08 0.48
C SER A 103 -26.66 4.13 -0.62
N LYS A 104 -26.26 3.92 -1.89
CA LYS A 104 -27.20 3.95 -3.03
C LYS A 104 -28.22 2.81 -3.01
N ASN A 105 -27.86 1.65 -2.46
CA ASN A 105 -28.77 0.51 -2.33
C ASN A 105 -29.75 0.64 -1.15
N ASN A 106 -29.51 1.55 -0.20
CA ASN A 106 -30.42 1.78 0.93
C ASN A 106 -31.43 2.91 0.67
N ASP A 107 -31.15 3.85 -0.24
CA ASP A 107 -32.10 4.92 -0.60
C ASP A 107 -33.26 4.43 -1.50
N GLU A 108 -33.09 3.35 -2.25
CA GLU A 108 -34.18 2.75 -3.05
C GLU A 108 -35.18 1.92 -2.20
N GLY A 109 -34.87 1.70 -0.91
CA GLY A 109 -35.68 0.89 0.00
C GLY A 109 -36.73 1.65 0.83
N GLU A 110 -36.64 2.98 0.92
CA GLU A 110 -37.52 3.79 1.78
C GLU A 110 -38.70 4.45 1.04
N GLU A 111 -38.85 4.28 -0.27
CA GLU A 111 -39.89 4.97 -1.06
C GLU A 111 -41.20 4.17 -1.27
N LYS A 112 -41.46 3.06 -0.54
CA LYS A 112 -42.68 2.24 -0.71
C LYS A 112 -43.51 1.95 0.55
N LEU A 113 -43.51 2.84 1.55
CA LEU A 113 -44.32 2.64 2.76
C LEU A 113 -45.29 3.77 3.13
N ASN A 114 -45.60 4.71 2.23
CA ASN A 114 -46.48 5.84 2.58
C ASN A 114 -47.63 6.13 1.62
N GLU A 115 -48.18 5.11 0.96
CA GLU A 115 -49.48 5.21 0.27
C GLU A 115 -50.43 4.15 0.83
N ASN A 116 -50.97 4.38 2.03
CA ASN A 116 -52.25 3.82 2.52
C ASN A 116 -52.52 4.40 3.93
N ASN A 117 -53.02 5.64 3.98
CA ASN A 117 -53.78 6.17 5.11
C ASN A 117 -54.85 7.12 4.58
#